data_AF-A0AAN0LUR0-F1
#
_entry.id   AF-A0AAN0LUR0-F1
#
_cell.length_a   1.000
_cell.length_b   1.000
_cell.length_c   1.000
_cell.angle_alpha   90.00
_cell.angle_beta   90.00
_cell.angle_gamma   90.00
#
_symmetry.space_group_name_H-M   'P 1'
#
loop_
_entity.id
_entity.type
_entity.pdbx_description
1 polymer ?
#
loop_
_entity_poly.entity_id
_entity_poly.type
_entity_poly.pdbx_seq_one_letter_code
_entity_poly.pdbx_strand_id
1 'polypeptide(L)' 'MGCNDIATSRYLNPPLTTVRLNTKLMGDIASSLLLIQINTGHNTPSKTQIVPKLIKRESAKLVNV' A
#
# COMPACT_ATOMS: atom_id res chain seq x y z
N MET A 1 -11.06 6.59 -9.00
CA MET A 1 -10.04 5.62 -8.53
C MET A 1 -9.87 5.80 -7.03
N GLY A 2 -9.55 4.74 -6.28
CA GLY A 2 -9.31 4.78 -4.83
C GLY A 2 -7.89 4.42 -4.42
N CYS A 3 -7.65 4.33 -3.10
CA CYS A 3 -6.38 3.91 -2.49
C CYS A 3 -6.62 2.78 -1.46
N ASN A 4 -5.55 2.10 -1.05
CA ASN A 4 -5.45 1.03 -0.04
C ASN A 4 -5.99 -0.36 -0.41
N ASP A 5 -6.95 -0.46 -1.33
CA ASP A 5 -7.60 -1.72 -1.67
C ASP A 5 -8.20 -2.47 -0.48
N ILE A 6 -8.93 -1.75 0.38
CA ILE A 6 -9.65 -2.34 1.51
C ILE A 6 -10.70 -3.35 1.05
N ALA A 7 -11.08 -4.28 1.93
CA ALA A 7 -11.96 -5.40 1.58
C ALA A 7 -13.29 -4.96 0.95
N THR A 8 -13.90 -3.89 1.48
CA THR A 8 -15.18 -3.33 1.00
C THR A 8 -15.11 -2.80 -0.43
N SER A 9 -13.93 -2.41 -0.92
CA SER A 9 -13.75 -1.87 -2.28
C SER A 9 -14.13 -2.85 -3.39
N ARG A 10 -14.15 -4.17 -3.10
CA ARG A 10 -14.60 -5.23 -4.02
C ARG A 10 -16.11 -5.34 -4.15
N TYR A 11 -16.87 -4.83 -3.19
CA TYR A 11 -18.32 -5.00 -3.09
C TYR A 11 -19.11 -3.72 -3.36
N LEU A 12 -18.42 -2.65 -3.75
CA LEU A 12 -19.07 -1.46 -4.30
C LEU A 12 -19.69 -1.79 -5.66
N ASN A 13 -20.70 -1.03 -6.07
CA ASN A 13 -21.38 -1.18 -7.35
C ASN A 13 -21.19 0.09 -8.19
N PRO A 14 -20.26 0.13 -9.15
CA PRO A 14 -19.35 -0.94 -9.56
C PRO A 14 -18.14 -1.14 -8.61
N PRO A 15 -17.46 -2.30 -8.65
CA PRO A 15 -16.26 -2.54 -7.85
C PRO A 15 -15.16 -1.50 -8.14
N LEU A 16 -14.54 -0.97 -7.08
CA LEU A 16 -13.70 0.22 -7.14
C LEU A 16 -12.26 -0.09 -7.61
N THR A 17 -11.84 0.50 -8.73
CA THR A 17 -10.43 0.52 -9.18
C THR A 17 -9.60 1.30 -8.19
N THR A 18 -8.51 0.72 -7.69
CA THR A 18 -7.75 1.25 -6.54
C THR A 18 -6.27 0.90 -6.62
N VAL A 19 -5.42 1.66 -5.92
CA VAL A 19 -3.99 1.35 -5.74
C VAL A 19 -3.82 0.59 -4.43
N ARG A 20 -3.38 -0.67 -4.50
CA ARG A 20 -3.06 -1.50 -3.34
C ARG A 20 -1.68 -1.14 -2.80
N LEU A 21 -1.63 -0.83 -1.51
CA LEU A 21 -0.40 -0.75 -0.73
C LEU A 21 -0.17 -2.08 -0.03
N ASN A 22 1.05 -2.62 -0.07
CA ASN A 22 1.39 -3.82 0.70
C ASN A 22 1.62 -3.44 2.18
N THR A 23 0.52 -3.17 2.90
CA THR A 23 0.54 -2.71 4.30
C THR A 23 1.15 -3.73 5.25
N LYS A 24 1.02 -5.03 4.94
CA LYS A 24 1.66 -6.11 5.70
C LYS A 24 3.17 -6.00 5.63
N LEU A 25 3.73 -5.95 4.41
CA LEU A 25 5.17 -5.76 4.21
C LEU A 25 5.67 -4.45 4.83
N MET A 26 4.89 -3.37 4.70
CA MET A 26 5.22 -2.08 5.31
C MET A 26 5.34 -2.18 6.83
N GLY A 27 4.39 -2.85 7.50
CA GLY A 27 4.43 -3.07 8.94
C GLY A 27 5.58 -3.99 9.37
N ASP A 28 5.85 -5.04 8.59
CA ASP A 28 6.95 -5.98 8.87
C ASP A 28 8.32 -5.28 8.76
N ILE A 29 8.53 -4.45 7.73
CA ILE A 29 9.76 -3.65 7.58
C ILE A 29 9.87 -2.60 8.69
N ALA A 30 8.79 -1.86 8.97
CA ALA A 30 8.79 -0.81 10.00
C ALA A 30 9.11 -1.37 11.39
N SER A 31 8.50 -2.50 11.76
CA SER A 31 8.77 -3.17 13.04
C SER A 31 10.21 -3.70 13.12
N SER A 32 10.73 -4.25 12.03
CA SER A 32 12.12 -4.71 11.95
C SER A 32 13.12 -3.55 12.11
N LEU A 33 12.88 -2.42 11.43
CA LEU A 33 13.72 -1.23 11.56
C LEU A 33 13.69 -0.66 12.99
N LEU A 34 12.52 -0.64 13.63
CA LEU A 34 12.40 -0.20 15.01
C LEU A 34 13.14 -1.11 15.99
N LEU A 35 13.04 -2.43 15.82
CA LEU A 35 13.79 -3.39 16.64
C LEU A 35 15.30 -3.23 16.49
N ILE A 36 15.79 -2.95 15.29
CA ILE A 36 17.20 -2.65 15.05
C ILE A 36 17.62 -1.41 15.85
N GLN A 37 16.82 -0.33 15.81
CA GLN A 37 17.10 0.90 16.56
C GLN A 37 17.16 0.63 18.07
N ILE A 38 16.19 -0.09 18.62
CA ILE A 38 16.12 -0.44 20.05
C ILE A 38 17.33 -1.27 20.48
N ASN A 39 17.69 -2.30 19.71
CA ASN A 39 18.69 -3.28 20.13
C ASN A 39 20.13 -2.84 19.90
N THR A 40 20.38 -1.96 18.92
CA THR A 40 21.75 -1.54 18.55
C THR A 40 22.09 -0.12 19.00
N GLY A 41 21.09 0.69 19.36
CA GLY A 41 21.28 2.12 19.61
C GLY A 41 21.65 2.93 18.36
N HIS A 42 21.71 2.29 17.17
CA HIS A 42 21.99 2.98 15.91
C HIS A 42 20.71 3.64 15.37
N ASN A 43 20.71 4.98 15.39
CA ASN A 43 19.61 5.81 14.87
C ASN A 43 19.89 6.34 13.46
N THR A 44 20.59 5.58 12.61
CA THR A 44 20.82 6.00 11.23
C THR A 44 19.48 6.05 10.47
N PRO A 45 19.12 7.20 9.87
CA PRO A 45 17.90 7.31 9.08
C PRO A 45 17.93 6.33 7.90
N SER A 46 16.90 5.51 7.76
CA SER A 46 16.73 4.60 6.63
C SER A 46 15.45 4.92 5.86
N LYS A 47 15.53 4.90 4.53
CA LYS A 47 14.40 5.13 3.63
C LYS A 47 14.20 3.89 2.76
N THR A 48 13.07 3.23 2.93
CA THR A 48 12.65 2.09 2.10
C THR A 48 11.45 2.48 1.24
N GLN A 49 11.49 2.15 -0.05
CA GLN A 49 10.38 2.35 -0.98
C GLN A 49 9.70 1.01 -1.27
N ILE A 50 8.37 0.97 -1.11
CA ILE A 50 7.56 -0.22 -1.39
C ILE A 50 6.72 0.07 -2.63
N VAL A 51 6.85 -0.77 -3.66
CA VAL A 51 6.15 -0.59 -4.93
C VAL A 51 4.65 -0.90 -4.74
N PRO A 52 3.75 0.06 -5.00
CA PRO A 52 2.32 -0.18 -4.95
C PRO A 52 1.85 -0.92 -6.21
N LYS A 53 0.65 -1.53 -6.14
CA LYS A 53 0.05 -2.24 -7.28
C LYS A 53 -1.27 -1.61 -7.67
N LEU A 54 -1.44 -1.27 -8.94
CA LEU A 54 -2.75 -0.88 -9.47
C LEU A 54 -3.67 -2.11 -9.57
N ILE A 55 -4.84 -2.04 -8.95
CA ILE A 55 -5.91 -3.03 -9.02
C ILE A 55 -7.01 -2.47 -9.91
N LYS A 56 -7.03 -2.90 -11.17
CA LYS A 56 -8.06 -2.53 -12.15
C LYS A 56 -9.36 -3.25 -11.83
N ARG A 57 -10.46 -2.49 -11.78
CA ARG A 57 -11.86 -2.94 -11.67
C ARG A 57 -12.72 -2.08 -12.61
N GLU A 58 -14.02 -2.01 -12.35
CA GLU A 58 -15.02 -1.43 -13.27
C GLU A 58 -15.28 0.06 -13.06
N SER A 59 -14.89 0.62 -11.92
CA SER A 59 -15.16 2.03 -11.58
C SER A 59 -14.27 3.05 -12.31
N ALA A 60 -13.38 2.63 -13.21
CA ALA A 60 -12.50 3.52 -13.97
C ALA A 60 -12.40 3.03 -15.41
N LYS A 61 -12.62 3.93 -16.37
CA LYS A 61 -12.66 3.63 -17.80
C LYS A 61 -11.79 4.62 -18.57
N LEU A 62 -11.37 4.21 -19.75
CA LEU A 62 -10.68 5.11 -20.68
C LEU A 62 -11.68 6.16 -21.17
N VAL A 63 -11.28 7.43 -21.13
CA VAL A 63 -12.05 8.50 -21.74
C VAL A 63 -11.51 8.66 -23.15
N ASN A 64 -12.35 8.40 -24.15
CA ASN A 64 -12.02 8.74 -25.53
C ASN A 64 -12.21 10.25 -25.66
N VAL A 65 -11.12 10.97 -25.88
CA VAL A 65 -11.09 12.41 -26.18
C VAL A 65 -11.00 12.56 -27.69
#